data_AF-A0A0F7UQY8-F1
#
_entry.id   AF-A0A0F7UQY8-F1
#
_cell.length_a   1.000
_cell.length_b   1.000
_cell.length_c   1.000
_cell.angle_alpha   90.00
_cell.angle_beta   90.00
_cell.angle_gamma   90.00
#
_symmetry.space_group_name_H-M   'P 1'
#
loop_
_entity.id
_entity.type
_entity.pdbx_description
1 polymer ?
#
loop_
_entity_poly.entity_id
_entity_poly.type
_entity_poly.pdbx_seq_one_letter_code
_entity_poly.pdbx_strand_id
1 'polypeptide(L)'
;MPAKEIVFHCEYAPSGRARCRVCSSSIPKGQLRLATSQPFAEPSLGDTEDVHVSKQRTIAAEAPRWCHANCFRKFKTSNQWWRTHVDDAELFVGWRELSKTDQRELRQFVEAVRNNKMPKPFSHSDPEAPTDDTFLGAERADESAKYLASQAFEKKKKTLRQSKRNEKEETDNEELPSKKKPREEAQGEHPAKASGKRPTGTHQGVEATLKAAYGKKAKGQSTRVFSPGEAVGSPKKRPSQKAKTEVGGGEGPLSPEQRHAIAVAAESASKATMSRLKEILRHNNQRMSGTKEELVQRVAEGEVMGAVPKCPECNEGFLRFDHNSGVYSCPGFMDSEGDYHRCTFKSKDVVRLPWKKY
;
A
#
# COMPACT_ATOMS: atom_id res chain seq x y z
N MET A 1 3.84 11.56 35.11
CA MET A 1 3.38 10.97 33.84
C MET A 1 3.75 9.50 33.83
N PRO A 2 2.81 8.56 33.68
CA PRO A 2 3.19 7.20 33.27
C PRO A 2 3.94 7.26 31.94
N ALA A 3 4.87 6.34 31.71
CA ALA A 3 5.62 6.31 30.46
C ALA A 3 4.66 6.14 29.27
N LYS A 4 4.88 6.88 28.17
CA LYS A 4 4.07 6.75 26.95
C LYS A 4 4.28 5.34 26.38
N GLU A 5 3.35 4.44 26.66
CA GLU A 5 3.45 3.01 26.35
C GLU A 5 3.56 2.82 24.83
N ILE A 6 4.62 2.14 24.39
CA ILE A 6 4.86 1.85 22.98
C ILE A 6 4.32 0.46 22.70
N VAL A 7 3.24 0.37 21.93
CA VAL A 7 2.71 -0.93 21.49
C VAL A 7 3.39 -1.32 20.18
N PHE A 8 3.94 -2.53 20.14
CA PHE A 8 4.57 -3.10 18.95
C PHE A 8 3.60 -3.99 18.20
N HIS A 9 3.64 -3.95 16.87
CA HIS A 9 2.76 -4.73 15.99
C HIS A 9 3.57 -5.47 14.93
N CYS A 10 3.12 -6.66 14.57
CA CYS A 10 3.63 -7.44 13.45
C CYS A 10 2.49 -8.12 12.69
N GLU A 11 2.48 -8.00 11.36
CA GLU A 11 1.49 -8.69 10.52
C GLU A 11 2.02 -8.87 9.09
N TYR A 12 1.37 -9.75 8.32
CA TYR A 12 1.45 -9.72 6.87
C TYR A 12 0.53 -8.62 6.32
N ALA A 13 1.06 -7.74 5.48
CA ALA A 13 0.33 -6.56 5.03
C ALA A 13 -0.97 -6.92 4.25
N PRO A 14 -2.18 -6.59 4.75
CA PRO A 14 -3.44 -6.92 4.05
C PRO A 14 -3.65 -6.11 2.75
N SER A 15 -2.90 -5.03 2.53
CA SER A 15 -2.89 -4.30 1.24
C SER A 15 -1.61 -3.50 1.02
N GLY A 16 -1.25 -3.29 -0.24
CA GLY A 16 -0.08 -2.54 -0.70
C GLY A 16 -0.08 -1.02 -0.40
N ARG A 17 -1.08 -0.51 0.34
CA ARG A 17 -1.36 0.93 0.49
C ARG A 17 -0.48 1.63 1.53
N ALA A 18 0.06 0.90 2.50
CA ALA A 18 0.87 1.49 3.56
C ALA A 18 2.24 1.94 3.04
N ARG A 19 2.76 3.06 3.55
CA ARG A 19 4.11 3.55 3.25
C ARG A 19 5.01 3.35 4.47
N CYS A 20 6.21 2.80 4.26
CA CYS A 20 7.16 2.57 5.34
C CYS A 20 7.66 3.90 5.93
N ARG A 21 7.58 4.04 7.26
CA ARG A 21 8.02 5.24 7.98
C ARG A 21 9.52 5.57 7.84
N VAL A 22 10.35 4.58 7.48
CA VAL A 22 11.83 4.71 7.39
C VAL A 22 12.30 5.06 5.97
N CYS A 23 11.77 4.42 4.93
CA CYS A 23 12.19 4.64 3.53
C CYS A 23 11.18 5.37 2.65
N SER A 24 9.97 5.62 3.15
CA SER A 24 8.84 6.25 2.46
C SER A 24 8.29 5.49 1.24
N SER A 25 8.82 4.32 0.89
CA SER A 25 8.28 3.44 -0.17
C SER A 25 7.04 2.66 0.30
N SER A 26 6.22 2.17 -0.64
CA SER A 26 5.10 1.29 -0.35
C SER A 26 5.55 -0.05 0.26
N ILE A 27 4.70 -0.62 1.11
CA ILE A 27 4.84 -1.96 1.69
C ILE A 27 3.90 -2.87 0.88
N PRO A 28 4.41 -3.86 0.10
CA PRO A 28 3.58 -4.74 -0.74
C PRO A 28 2.57 -5.57 0.07
N LYS A 29 1.52 -6.10 -0.58
CA LYS A 29 0.57 -7.01 0.06
C LYS A 29 1.28 -8.31 0.46
N GLY A 30 0.82 -8.96 1.54
CA GLY A 30 1.35 -10.23 2.04
C GLY A 30 2.76 -10.18 2.67
N GLN A 31 3.51 -9.10 2.50
CA GLN A 31 4.84 -8.92 3.08
C GLN A 31 4.77 -8.67 4.60
N LEU A 32 5.71 -9.26 5.35
CA LEU A 32 5.87 -9.00 6.78
C LEU A 32 6.20 -7.52 7.02
N ARG A 33 5.38 -6.88 7.86
CA ARG A 33 5.56 -5.51 8.29
C ARG A 33 5.48 -5.39 9.81
N LEU A 34 6.26 -4.45 10.34
CA LEU A 34 6.35 -4.14 11.76
C LEU A 34 5.94 -2.68 11.99
N ALA A 35 5.31 -2.38 13.12
CA ALA A 35 4.96 -1.01 13.50
C ALA A 35 5.14 -0.76 14.99
N THR A 36 5.17 0.52 15.33
CA THR A 36 4.89 1.02 16.68
C THR A 36 3.65 1.91 16.65
N SER A 37 2.81 1.81 17.66
CA SER A 37 1.79 2.81 18.01
C SER A 37 2.05 3.36 19.42
N GLN A 38 1.36 4.46 19.72
CA GLN A 38 1.26 5.04 21.07
C GLN A 38 -0.23 5.24 21.33
N PRO A 39 -0.86 4.45 22.22
CA PRO A 39 -2.20 4.76 22.72
C PRO A 39 -2.21 6.15 23.37
N PHE A 40 -3.31 6.89 23.23
CA PHE A 40 -3.46 8.24 23.78
C PHE A 40 -2.39 9.23 23.28
N ALA A 41 -1.89 9.03 22.06
CA ALA A 41 -0.95 9.94 21.42
C ALA A 41 -1.63 11.26 21.06
N GLU A 42 -1.16 12.36 21.66
CA GLU A 42 -1.60 13.70 21.30
C GLU A 42 -1.29 14.00 19.82
N PRO A 43 -2.25 14.58 19.06
CA PRO A 43 -2.02 14.95 17.68
C PRO A 43 -0.98 16.08 17.58
N SER A 44 -0.12 16.01 16.55
CA SER A 44 0.96 17.01 16.35
C SER A 44 0.47 18.39 15.86
N LEU A 45 -0.84 18.55 15.67
CA LEU A 45 -1.51 19.80 15.34
C LEU A 45 -2.59 20.02 16.39
N GLY A 46 -2.56 21.18 17.06
CA GLY A 46 -3.48 21.53 18.13
C GLY A 46 -4.95 21.54 17.73
N ASP A 47 -5.81 21.66 18.75
CA ASP A 47 -7.24 21.44 18.63
C ASP A 47 -7.90 22.33 17.57
N THR A 48 -8.91 21.75 16.92
CA THR A 48 -9.83 22.46 16.02
C THR A 48 -11.23 22.33 16.57
N GLU A 49 -12.04 23.38 16.45
CA GLU A 49 -13.45 23.34 16.86
C GLU A 49 -14.27 22.36 16.00
N ASP A 50 -13.76 21.97 14.82
CA ASP A 50 -14.26 20.81 14.09
C ASP A 50 -13.91 19.50 14.80
N VAL A 51 -14.92 18.93 15.47
CA VAL A 51 -14.87 17.67 16.22
C VAL A 51 -14.49 16.47 15.34
N HIS A 52 -14.92 16.44 14.07
CA HIS A 52 -14.59 15.33 13.16
C HIS A 52 -13.11 15.38 12.76
N VAL A 53 -12.61 16.58 12.46
CA VAL A 53 -11.17 16.78 12.19
C VAL A 53 -10.34 16.45 13.42
N SER A 54 -10.80 16.78 14.62
CA SER A 54 -10.13 16.41 15.87
C SER A 54 -10.11 14.87 16.08
N LYS A 55 -11.27 14.18 16.03
CA LYS A 55 -11.38 12.71 16.12
C LYS A 55 -10.45 12.01 15.11
N GLN A 56 -10.43 12.49 13.86
CA GLN A 56 -9.58 11.95 12.80
C GLN A 56 -8.07 12.15 13.06
N ARG A 57 -7.67 13.28 13.68
CA ARG A 57 -6.28 13.55 14.04
C ARG A 57 -5.80 12.65 15.19
N THR A 58 -6.63 12.44 16.20
CA THR A 58 -6.33 11.52 17.31
C THR A 58 -6.16 10.08 16.81
N ILE A 59 -7.10 9.60 16.00
CA ILE A 59 -7.00 8.27 15.35
C ILE A 59 -5.70 8.16 14.54
N ALA A 60 -5.31 9.20 13.80
CA ALA A 60 -4.06 9.21 13.02
C ALA A 60 -2.79 9.31 13.88
N ALA A 61 -2.86 9.87 15.08
CA ALA A 61 -1.76 9.94 16.03
C ALA A 61 -1.51 8.58 16.70
N GLU A 62 -2.58 7.90 17.09
CA GLU A 62 -2.58 6.56 17.71
C GLU A 62 -2.32 5.42 16.72
N ALA A 63 -2.58 5.62 15.42
CA ALA A 63 -2.45 4.56 14.41
C ALA A 63 -1.03 3.94 14.30
N PRO A 64 -0.91 2.62 14.08
CA PRO A 64 0.38 1.94 13.90
C PRO A 64 1.21 2.49 12.74
N ARG A 65 2.46 2.89 13.04
CA ARG A 65 3.40 3.48 12.06
C ARG A 65 4.23 2.41 11.35
N TRP A 66 3.62 1.80 10.34
CA TRP A 66 4.18 0.67 9.58
C TRP A 66 5.55 0.91 8.93
N CYS A 67 6.35 -0.16 8.93
CA CYS A 67 7.65 -0.28 8.27
C CYS A 67 7.78 -1.65 7.59
N HIS A 68 8.58 -1.76 6.51
CA HIS A 68 9.09 -3.07 6.10
C HIS A 68 9.90 -3.68 7.25
N ALA A 69 9.78 -4.97 7.51
CA ALA A 69 10.51 -5.64 8.60
C ALA A 69 12.03 -5.35 8.56
N ASN A 70 12.64 -5.41 7.37
CA ASN A 70 14.06 -5.08 7.20
C ASN A 70 14.42 -3.58 7.30
N CYS A 71 13.44 -2.67 7.18
CA CYS A 71 13.63 -1.26 7.47
C CYS A 71 13.51 -0.96 8.97
N PHE A 72 12.71 -1.73 9.71
CA PHE A 72 12.56 -1.62 11.17
C PHE A 72 13.89 -1.90 11.91
N ARG A 73 14.76 -2.75 11.35
CA ARG A 73 16.16 -2.94 11.79
C ARG A 73 17.04 -1.69 11.73
N LYS A 74 16.60 -0.67 10.99
CA LYS A 74 17.28 0.63 10.84
C LYS A 74 16.50 1.76 11.51
N PHE A 75 15.52 1.42 12.34
CA PHE A 75 14.72 2.39 13.09
C PHE A 75 15.65 3.14 14.06
N LYS A 76 15.73 4.47 13.88
CA LYS A 76 16.71 5.31 14.58
C LYS A 76 16.23 5.63 16.00
N THR A 77 16.63 4.82 16.96
CA THR A 77 16.42 5.04 18.40
C THR A 77 17.72 4.75 19.15
N SER A 78 17.81 5.19 20.42
CA SER A 78 18.94 4.82 21.27
C SER A 78 18.81 3.36 21.74
N ASN A 79 19.93 2.72 22.11
CA ASN A 79 19.85 1.38 22.68
C ASN A 79 19.03 1.33 23.98
N GLN A 80 19.15 2.37 24.82
CA GLN A 80 18.33 2.50 26.02
C GLN A 80 16.83 2.50 25.69
N TRP A 81 16.42 3.18 24.61
CA TRP A 81 15.02 3.19 24.17
C TRP A 81 14.51 1.80 23.81
N TRP A 82 15.33 0.93 23.19
CA TRP A 82 14.91 -0.46 22.96
C TRP A 82 14.70 -1.21 24.27
N ARG A 83 15.65 -1.13 25.21
CA ARG A 83 15.58 -1.81 26.51
C ARG A 83 14.42 -1.38 27.38
N THR A 84 13.93 -0.15 27.24
CA THR A 84 12.79 0.37 28.02
C THR A 84 11.43 0.18 27.38
N HIS A 85 11.34 -0.27 26.12
CA HIS A 85 10.05 -0.35 25.41
C HIS A 85 9.77 -1.70 24.72
N VAL A 86 10.79 -2.46 24.30
CA VAL A 86 10.57 -3.80 23.70
C VAL A 86 11.08 -4.86 24.65
N ASP A 87 10.18 -5.70 25.19
CA ASP A 87 10.53 -6.79 26.11
C ASP A 87 10.60 -8.14 25.41
N ASP A 88 9.46 -8.71 25.00
CA ASP A 88 9.38 -9.97 24.25
C ASP A 88 8.75 -9.75 22.87
N ALA A 89 9.13 -10.59 21.90
CA ALA A 89 8.46 -10.70 20.62
C ALA A 89 7.02 -11.24 20.75
N GLU A 90 6.74 -12.09 21.75
CA GLU A 90 5.39 -12.63 21.99
C GLU A 90 4.35 -11.57 22.38
N LEU A 91 4.81 -10.40 22.85
CA LEU A 91 3.96 -9.25 23.21
C LEU A 91 3.58 -8.37 22.00
N PHE A 92 4.10 -8.66 20.80
CA PHE A 92 3.71 -7.92 19.60
C PHE A 92 2.27 -8.29 19.22
N VAL A 93 1.44 -7.27 18.97
CA VAL A 93 0.10 -7.45 18.41
C VAL A 93 0.23 -8.09 17.03
N GLY A 94 -0.42 -9.25 16.84
CA GLY A 94 -0.31 -10.07 15.62
C GLY A 94 0.78 -11.16 15.65
N TRP A 95 1.41 -11.41 16.80
CA TRP A 95 2.45 -12.44 16.96
C TRP A 95 1.98 -13.87 16.65
N ARG A 96 0.74 -14.22 17.03
CA ARG A 96 0.23 -15.60 16.94
C ARG A 96 -0.10 -16.01 15.51
N GLU A 97 -0.35 -15.02 14.67
CA GLU A 97 -0.74 -15.08 13.27
C GLU A 97 0.49 -15.18 12.33
N LEU A 98 1.70 -14.91 12.84
CA LEU A 98 2.94 -15.11 12.10
C LEU A 98 3.28 -16.59 11.94
N SER A 99 3.99 -16.92 10.85
CA SER A 99 4.58 -18.24 10.67
C SER A 99 5.64 -18.57 11.74
N LYS A 100 5.96 -19.86 11.90
CA LYS A 100 7.02 -20.31 12.83
C LYS A 100 8.41 -19.78 12.47
N THR A 101 8.65 -19.41 11.21
CA THR A 101 9.91 -18.81 10.78
C THR A 101 9.95 -17.32 11.09
N ASP A 102 8.91 -16.55 10.76
CA ASP A 102 8.86 -15.12 11.08
C ASP A 102 8.81 -14.89 12.61
N GLN A 103 8.13 -15.76 13.36
CA GLN A 103 8.21 -15.80 14.83
C GLN A 103 9.65 -15.95 15.34
N ARG A 104 10.39 -16.94 14.81
CA ARG A 104 11.79 -17.19 15.18
C ARG A 104 12.69 -16.01 14.80
N GLU A 105 12.50 -15.40 13.63
CA GLU A 105 13.26 -14.23 13.18
C GLU A 105 12.93 -12.99 14.04
N LEU A 106 11.68 -12.80 14.45
CA LEU A 106 11.26 -11.68 15.30
C LEU A 106 11.78 -11.83 16.75
N ARG A 107 11.85 -13.05 17.31
CA ARG A 107 12.57 -13.29 18.58
C ARG A 107 14.05 -12.91 18.48
N GLN A 108 14.74 -13.37 17.43
CA GLN A 108 16.14 -13.01 17.18
C GLN A 108 16.33 -11.49 16.97
N PHE A 109 15.33 -10.81 16.41
CA PHE A 109 15.31 -9.36 16.29
C PHE A 109 15.23 -8.67 17.65
N VAL A 110 14.27 -9.05 18.50
CA VAL A 110 14.06 -8.46 19.84
C VAL A 110 15.28 -8.69 20.74
N GLU A 111 15.82 -9.91 20.73
CA GLU A 111 17.05 -10.25 21.44
C GLU A 111 18.23 -9.39 20.98
N ALA A 112 18.40 -9.20 19.66
CA ALA A 112 19.49 -8.40 19.12
C ALA A 112 19.39 -6.92 19.52
N VAL A 113 18.20 -6.28 19.40
CA VAL A 113 18.05 -4.86 19.75
C VAL A 113 18.23 -4.60 21.25
N ARG A 114 17.70 -5.46 22.14
CA ARG A 114 17.93 -5.37 23.59
C ARG A 114 19.43 -5.52 23.93
N ASN A 115 20.15 -6.37 23.21
CA ASN A 115 21.58 -6.60 23.39
C ASN A 115 22.51 -5.63 22.64
N ASN A 116 21.99 -4.54 22.06
CA ASN A 116 22.75 -3.56 21.26
C ASN A 116 23.48 -4.16 20.02
N LYS A 117 22.96 -5.26 19.49
CA LYS A 117 23.47 -5.92 18.28
C LYS A 117 22.62 -5.52 17.08
N MET A 118 23.25 -5.38 15.91
CA MET A 118 22.53 -5.19 14.65
C MET A 118 21.69 -6.45 14.36
N PRO A 119 20.35 -6.38 14.28
CA PRO A 119 19.53 -7.55 14.04
C PRO A 119 19.82 -8.16 12.65
N LYS A 120 19.65 -9.47 12.50
CA LYS A 120 19.76 -10.15 11.20
C LYS A 120 18.64 -9.72 10.24
N PRO A 121 18.83 -9.81 8.91
CA PRO A 121 17.75 -9.55 7.97
C PRO A 121 16.61 -10.56 8.09
N PHE A 122 15.38 -10.09 7.95
CA PHE A 122 14.22 -10.97 7.77
C PHE A 122 14.22 -11.59 6.37
N SER A 123 13.71 -12.82 6.24
CA SER A 123 13.73 -13.60 5.00
C SER A 123 12.70 -13.16 3.94
N HIS A 124 11.74 -12.27 4.28
CA HIS A 124 10.81 -11.59 3.36
C HIS A 124 9.85 -12.47 2.54
N SER A 125 9.94 -13.79 2.60
CA SER A 125 9.25 -14.68 1.67
C SER A 125 9.07 -16.06 2.27
N ASP A 126 8.49 -16.13 3.47
CA ASP A 126 8.04 -17.41 4.01
C ASP A 126 6.88 -17.96 3.14
N PRO A 127 7.02 -19.16 2.54
CA PRO A 127 5.94 -19.84 1.83
C PRO A 127 4.83 -20.35 2.77
N GLU A 128 5.11 -20.54 4.06
CA GLU A 128 4.18 -21.02 5.08
C GLU A 128 3.40 -19.90 5.78
N ALA A 129 3.59 -18.63 5.38
CA ALA A 129 2.90 -17.48 5.94
C ALA A 129 1.36 -17.61 5.79
N PRO A 130 0.59 -17.65 6.90
CA PRO A 130 -0.87 -17.66 6.84
C PRO A 130 -1.40 -16.38 6.17
N THR A 131 -2.28 -16.54 5.18
CA THR A 131 -3.03 -15.42 4.59
C THR A 131 -4.51 -15.77 4.47
N ASP A 132 -5.37 -14.89 5.00
CA ASP A 132 -6.83 -14.97 4.85
C ASP A 132 -7.30 -14.83 3.38
N ASP A 133 -6.44 -14.38 2.46
CA ASP A 133 -6.69 -14.40 1.03
C ASP A 133 -6.32 -15.77 0.44
N THR A 134 -7.32 -16.49 -0.09
CA THR A 134 -7.18 -17.67 -0.96
C THR A 134 -6.64 -17.32 -2.36
N PHE A 135 -5.88 -16.23 -2.49
CA PHE A 135 -5.43 -15.69 -3.77
C PHE A 135 -4.00 -16.16 -4.10
N LEU A 136 -3.94 -17.28 -4.82
CA LEU A 136 -2.84 -17.82 -5.63
C LEU A 136 -1.40 -17.38 -5.24
N GLY A 137 -0.66 -18.27 -4.56
CA GLY A 137 0.73 -18.04 -4.17
C GLY A 137 1.71 -17.68 -5.30
N ALA A 138 1.34 -17.93 -6.56
CA ALA A 138 2.10 -17.47 -7.74
C ALA A 138 2.16 -15.94 -7.86
N GLU A 139 1.06 -15.23 -7.58
CA GLU A 139 1.01 -13.77 -7.66
C GLU A 139 1.76 -13.11 -6.50
N ARG A 140 1.71 -13.72 -5.31
CA ARG A 140 2.54 -13.35 -4.15
C ARG A 140 4.04 -13.48 -4.44
N ALA A 141 4.46 -14.55 -5.11
CA ALA A 141 5.85 -14.75 -5.52
C ALA A 141 6.30 -13.69 -6.53
N ASP A 142 5.44 -13.35 -7.50
CA ASP A 142 5.69 -12.30 -8.49
C ASP A 142 5.74 -10.89 -7.86
N GLU A 143 4.81 -10.51 -6.97
CA GLU A 143 4.90 -9.25 -6.22
C GLU A 143 6.16 -9.15 -5.36
N SER A 144 6.54 -10.25 -4.68
CA SER A 144 7.79 -10.31 -3.89
C SER A 144 9.02 -10.15 -4.79
N ALA A 145 9.07 -10.85 -5.92
CA ALA A 145 10.16 -10.76 -6.90
C ALA A 145 10.26 -9.34 -7.49
N LYS A 146 9.13 -8.71 -7.84
CA LYS A 146 9.06 -7.30 -8.28
C LYS A 146 9.59 -6.34 -7.21
N TYR A 147 9.26 -6.54 -5.94
CA TYR A 147 9.78 -5.73 -4.84
C TYR A 147 11.30 -5.92 -4.66
N LEU A 148 11.79 -7.16 -4.62
CA LEU A 148 13.22 -7.47 -4.51
C LEU A 148 14.02 -6.88 -5.69
N ALA A 149 13.48 -6.97 -6.91
CA ALA A 149 14.05 -6.33 -8.11
C ALA A 149 14.07 -4.80 -7.98
N SER A 150 13.01 -4.17 -7.46
CA SER A 150 12.97 -2.71 -7.22
C SER A 150 14.00 -2.27 -6.17
N GLN A 151 14.20 -3.05 -5.11
CA GLN A 151 15.20 -2.80 -4.07
C GLN A 151 16.62 -2.95 -4.63
N ALA A 152 16.86 -3.97 -5.47
CA ALA A 152 18.14 -4.14 -6.18
C ALA A 152 18.42 -2.98 -7.14
N PHE A 153 17.41 -2.51 -7.89
CA PHE A 153 17.53 -1.37 -8.79
C PHE A 153 17.82 -0.06 -8.03
N GLU A 154 17.08 0.23 -6.96
CA GLU A 154 17.29 1.44 -6.16
C GLU A 154 18.63 1.40 -5.40
N LYS A 155 19.11 0.20 -5.00
CA LYS A 155 20.47 0.01 -4.47
C LYS A 155 21.53 0.28 -5.55
N LYS A 156 21.38 -0.25 -6.76
CA LYS A 156 22.28 -0.02 -7.91
C LYS A 156 22.33 1.45 -8.35
N LYS A 157 21.19 2.15 -8.28
CA LYS A 157 21.06 3.58 -8.53
C LYS A 157 21.70 4.43 -7.42
N LYS A 158 21.63 4.00 -6.16
CA LYS A 158 22.35 4.65 -5.05
C LYS A 158 23.86 4.46 -5.16
N THR A 159 24.34 3.25 -5.48
CA THR A 159 25.78 3.02 -5.71
C THR A 159 26.30 3.81 -6.92
N LEU A 160 25.54 3.90 -8.02
CA LEU A 160 25.92 4.71 -9.19
C LEU A 160 25.90 6.23 -8.90
N ARG A 161 25.01 6.69 -8.02
CA ARG A 161 25.02 8.09 -7.53
C ARG A 161 26.17 8.37 -6.57
N GLN A 162 26.66 7.36 -5.86
CA GLN A 162 27.80 7.47 -4.95
C GLN A 162 29.12 7.39 -5.72
N SER A 163 29.28 6.49 -6.68
CA SER A 163 30.46 6.45 -7.56
C SER A 163 30.63 7.79 -8.31
N LYS A 164 29.55 8.32 -8.91
CA LYS A 164 29.57 9.65 -9.55
C LYS A 164 29.81 10.83 -8.60
N ARG A 165 29.68 10.64 -7.29
CA ARG A 165 30.09 11.65 -6.30
C ARG A 165 31.57 11.53 -6.01
N ASN A 166 32.05 10.31 -5.76
CA ASN A 166 33.47 10.03 -5.53
C ASN A 166 34.32 10.42 -6.74
N GLU A 167 33.94 10.05 -7.97
CA GLU A 167 34.62 10.48 -9.21
C GLU A 167 34.75 12.02 -9.28
N LYS A 168 33.74 12.75 -8.79
CA LYS A 168 33.77 14.22 -8.79
C LYS A 168 34.68 14.79 -7.68
N GLU A 169 34.65 14.22 -6.48
CA GLU A 169 35.55 14.60 -5.38
C GLU A 169 37.03 14.23 -5.67
N GLU A 170 37.26 13.25 -6.55
CA GLU A 170 38.58 12.86 -7.04
C GLU A 170 39.07 13.83 -8.13
N THR A 171 38.23 14.22 -9.10
CA THR A 171 38.60 15.25 -10.10
C THR A 171 38.82 16.64 -9.51
N ASP A 172 38.09 17.00 -8.44
CA ASP A 172 38.24 18.30 -7.76
C ASP A 172 39.52 18.35 -6.85
N ASN A 173 40.30 17.26 -6.74
CA ASN A 173 41.56 17.18 -5.96
C ASN A 173 42.86 17.15 -6.80
N GLU A 174 42.78 16.99 -8.13
CA GLU A 174 43.94 16.89 -9.03
C GLU A 174 44.09 18.11 -9.96
N GLU A 175 44.15 19.33 -9.40
CA GLU A 175 44.66 20.49 -10.17
C GLU A 175 45.65 21.41 -9.42
N LEU A 176 46.92 20.98 -9.49
CA LEU A 176 48.18 21.77 -9.58
C LEU A 176 48.73 22.63 -8.40
N PRO A 177 50.07 22.85 -8.37
CA PRO A 177 50.80 23.19 -7.15
C PRO A 177 51.13 24.68 -6.96
N SER A 178 51.27 25.06 -5.70
CA SER A 178 51.63 26.40 -5.20
C SER A 178 52.91 26.99 -5.80
N LYS A 179 52.78 27.95 -6.72
CA LYS A 179 53.88 28.87 -7.10
C LYS A 179 53.80 30.16 -6.28
N LYS A 180 54.67 30.28 -5.27
CA LYS A 180 54.93 31.55 -4.58
C LYS A 180 55.56 32.56 -5.55
N LYS A 181 55.13 33.82 -5.50
CA LYS A 181 55.92 34.99 -5.91
C LYS A 181 55.91 36.05 -4.81
N PRO A 182 56.96 36.90 -4.69
CA PRO A 182 57.09 37.83 -3.57
C PRO A 182 56.14 39.03 -3.67
N ARG A 183 56.04 39.73 -2.55
CA ARG A 183 55.22 40.91 -2.31
C ARG A 183 56.11 42.15 -2.31
N GLU A 184 55.77 43.16 -3.10
CA GLU A 184 56.27 44.53 -2.91
C GLU A 184 55.10 45.46 -2.56
N GLU A 185 55.42 46.57 -1.89
CA GLU A 185 54.46 47.43 -1.21
C GLU A 185 54.19 48.72 -1.98
N ALA A 186 52.93 49.17 -2.00
CA ALA A 186 52.63 50.60 -2.12
C ALA A 186 51.29 50.96 -1.46
N GLN A 187 51.38 52.03 -0.68
CA GLN A 187 50.33 52.84 -0.03
C GLN A 187 49.18 53.23 -0.99
N GLY A 188 47.94 53.56 -0.57
CA GLY A 188 47.37 53.69 0.77
C GLY A 188 45.90 54.19 0.72
N GLU A 189 45.41 54.72 1.84
CA GLU A 189 44.15 55.50 2.04
C GLU A 189 42.77 54.78 2.12
N HIS A 190 42.18 54.89 3.32
CA HIS A 190 40.75 54.74 3.67
C HIS A 190 40.20 56.15 3.98
N PRO A 191 38.89 56.47 3.76
CA PRO A 191 37.75 55.86 4.49
C PRO A 191 36.55 55.55 3.54
N ALA A 192 35.27 55.32 3.92
CA ALA A 192 34.53 55.56 5.17
C ALA A 192 33.38 54.55 5.45
N LYS A 193 32.36 54.99 6.21
CA LYS A 193 31.21 54.23 6.76
C LYS A 193 29.86 54.73 6.22
N ALA A 194 28.88 53.81 6.02
CA ALA A 194 27.46 53.87 6.46
C ALA A 194 26.64 52.79 5.71
N SER A 195 25.99 51.81 6.34
CA SER A 195 24.72 51.89 7.10
C SER A 195 23.53 52.44 6.27
N GLY A 196 22.58 51.58 5.84
CA GLY A 196 21.42 52.05 5.07
C GLY A 196 20.38 51.01 4.61
N LYS A 197 19.52 50.59 5.55
CA LYS A 197 18.17 49.98 5.42
C LYS A 197 17.55 49.68 4.03
N ARG A 198 17.01 48.45 3.96
CA ARG A 198 15.88 47.96 3.12
C ARG A 198 14.61 48.87 3.23
N PRO A 199 13.86 49.09 2.13
CA PRO A 199 12.48 49.55 2.18
C PRO A 199 11.47 48.43 1.84
N THR A 200 10.32 48.48 2.51
CA THR A 200 9.06 47.80 2.16
C THR A 200 8.08 48.85 1.64
N GLY A 201 7.27 48.52 0.64
CA GLY A 201 6.23 49.43 0.12
C GLY A 201 5.10 48.66 -0.57
N THR A 202 3.86 48.93 -0.15
CA THR A 202 2.63 48.23 -0.53
C THR A 202 1.75 49.17 -1.35
N HIS A 203 1.05 48.71 -2.41
CA HIS A 203 -0.36 49.09 -2.61
C HIS A 203 -1.16 48.22 -3.60
N GLN A 204 -2.47 48.40 -3.50
CA GLN A 204 -3.62 47.59 -3.91
C GLN A 204 -4.01 47.67 -5.41
N GLY A 205 -4.50 46.53 -5.94
CA GLY A 205 -5.79 46.32 -6.63
C GLY A 205 -6.29 47.19 -7.81
N VAL A 206 -6.71 46.51 -8.90
CA VAL A 206 -7.90 46.81 -9.75
C VAL A 206 -8.30 45.56 -10.57
N GLU A 207 -9.53 45.53 -11.09
CA GLU A 207 -10.19 44.41 -11.78
C GLU A 207 -9.87 44.25 -13.30
N ALA A 208 -10.43 43.17 -13.87
CA ALA A 208 -11.06 43.07 -15.20
C ALA A 208 -10.31 42.38 -16.37
N THR A 209 -10.74 41.14 -16.64
CA THR A 209 -11.14 40.59 -17.96
C THR A 209 -10.10 40.45 -19.09
N LEU A 210 -9.83 39.21 -19.53
CA LEU A 210 -10.23 38.72 -20.89
C LEU A 210 -9.94 37.23 -21.12
N LYS A 211 -10.58 36.68 -22.17
CA LYS A 211 -10.62 35.24 -22.52
C LYS A 211 -9.51 34.80 -23.48
N ALA A 212 -9.28 33.49 -23.46
CA ALA A 212 -8.90 32.60 -24.59
C ALA A 212 -7.48 32.65 -25.19
N ALA A 213 -6.82 31.49 -25.18
CA ALA A 213 -6.16 30.92 -26.35
C ALA A 213 -6.00 29.38 -26.21
N TYR A 214 -6.70 28.62 -27.06
CA TYR A 214 -6.45 27.19 -27.27
C TYR A 214 -5.25 27.05 -28.23
N GLY A 215 -4.23 26.24 -27.91
CA GLY A 215 -2.95 26.27 -28.64
C GLY A 215 -2.14 24.97 -28.63
N LYS A 216 -2.63 23.97 -29.38
CA LYS A 216 -2.00 22.68 -29.76
C LYS A 216 -0.46 22.60 -29.66
N LYS A 217 0.07 21.52 -29.07
CA LYS A 217 1.29 20.82 -29.58
C LYS A 217 1.07 19.30 -29.57
N ALA A 218 1.56 18.65 -30.63
CA ALA A 218 1.29 17.25 -30.92
C ALA A 218 2.57 16.41 -30.98
N LYS A 219 2.41 15.11 -30.71
CA LYS A 219 3.21 13.95 -31.14
C LYS A 219 4.75 14.12 -31.23
N GLY A 220 5.44 13.57 -30.23
CA GLY A 220 6.73 12.90 -30.43
C GLY A 220 6.49 11.39 -30.59
N GLN A 221 6.92 10.82 -31.72
CA GLN A 221 6.67 9.43 -32.10
C GLN A 221 7.91 8.58 -31.78
N SER A 222 7.74 7.45 -31.09
CA SER A 222 8.82 6.45 -30.95
C SER A 222 8.28 5.08 -31.36
N THR A 223 8.65 4.68 -32.57
CA THR A 223 8.41 3.35 -33.11
C THR A 223 9.41 2.36 -32.51
N ARG A 224 8.92 1.20 -32.06
CA ARG A 224 9.74 -0.01 -31.97
C ARG A 224 9.04 -1.13 -32.73
N VAL A 225 9.78 -1.68 -33.67
CA VAL A 225 9.32 -2.68 -34.64
C VAL A 225 9.28 -4.05 -33.95
N PHE A 226 8.21 -4.80 -34.20
CA PHE A 226 8.13 -6.23 -33.91
C PHE A 226 8.31 -6.99 -35.24
N SER A 227 9.13 -8.03 -35.24
CA SER A 227 9.19 -9.05 -36.30
C SER A 227 9.15 -10.44 -35.66
N PRO A 228 8.54 -11.45 -36.31
CA PRO A 228 8.29 -12.76 -35.72
C PRO A 228 9.36 -13.81 -36.08
N GLY A 229 9.45 -14.84 -35.25
CA GLY A 229 10.10 -16.14 -35.50
C GLY A 229 9.55 -17.11 -34.44
N GLU A 230 8.60 -17.96 -34.83
CA GLU A 230 8.80 -19.35 -35.29
C GLU A 230 9.03 -20.35 -34.15
N ALA A 231 8.25 -21.44 -34.20
CA ALA A 231 8.17 -22.46 -33.16
C ALA A 231 8.73 -23.79 -33.67
N VAL A 232 9.60 -24.45 -32.88
CA VAL A 232 9.84 -25.90 -32.93
C VAL A 232 10.26 -26.38 -31.53
N GLY A 233 9.81 -27.58 -31.11
CA GLY A 233 10.61 -28.43 -30.21
C GLY A 233 10.00 -28.84 -28.88
N SER A 234 9.13 -29.86 -28.87
CA SER A 234 8.85 -30.66 -27.68
C SER A 234 9.75 -31.91 -27.60
N PRO A 235 10.23 -32.29 -26.40
CA PRO A 235 10.56 -33.69 -26.09
C PRO A 235 9.49 -34.36 -25.20
N LYS A 236 9.37 -35.69 -25.29
CA LYS A 236 8.24 -36.47 -24.73
C LYS A 236 8.53 -37.15 -23.39
N LYS A 237 7.50 -37.15 -22.52
CA LYS A 237 7.02 -38.21 -21.61
C LYS A 237 8.02 -38.99 -20.71
N ARG A 238 7.59 -39.17 -19.45
CA ARG A 238 7.48 -40.52 -18.86
C ARG A 238 6.30 -40.59 -17.86
N PRO A 239 5.45 -41.64 -17.87
CA PRO A 239 4.27 -41.70 -17.01
C PRO A 239 4.58 -42.37 -15.66
N SER A 240 4.06 -41.80 -14.57
CA SER A 240 3.96 -42.47 -13.27
C SER A 240 2.49 -42.75 -12.98
N GLN A 241 2.14 -44.03 -12.89
CA GLN A 241 0.82 -44.47 -12.47
C GLN A 241 0.63 -44.12 -10.99
N LYS A 242 -0.40 -43.34 -10.67
CA LYS A 242 -1.00 -43.31 -9.33
C LYS A 242 -2.50 -43.52 -9.46
N ALA A 243 -3.03 -44.28 -8.51
CA ALA A 243 -4.39 -44.79 -8.55
C ALA A 243 -5.44 -43.68 -8.60
N LYS A 244 -6.58 -43.99 -9.21
CA LYS A 244 -7.80 -43.20 -9.05
C LYS A 244 -8.22 -43.24 -7.58
N THR A 245 -8.10 -42.12 -6.89
CA THR A 245 -8.94 -41.85 -5.73
C THR A 245 -10.00 -40.87 -6.21
N GLU A 246 -11.24 -41.32 -6.28
CA GLU A 246 -12.35 -40.49 -6.73
C GLU A 246 -12.72 -39.50 -5.61
N VAL A 247 -12.28 -38.25 -5.77
CA VAL A 247 -12.72 -37.12 -4.94
C VAL A 247 -13.60 -36.27 -5.83
N GLY A 248 -14.90 -36.28 -5.56
CA GLY A 248 -15.90 -35.56 -6.35
C GLY A 248 -15.62 -34.06 -6.34
N GLY A 249 -15.15 -33.54 -7.48
CA GLY A 249 -15.05 -32.11 -7.72
C GLY A 249 -16.45 -31.53 -7.89
N GLY A 250 -17.11 -31.20 -6.77
CA GLY A 250 -18.38 -30.50 -6.78
C GLY A 250 -18.23 -29.17 -7.51
N GLU A 251 -19.03 -28.96 -8.54
CA GLU A 251 -19.12 -27.66 -9.20
C GLU A 251 -19.54 -26.61 -8.16
N GLY A 252 -18.93 -25.41 -8.23
CA GLY A 252 -19.25 -24.33 -7.31
C GLY A 252 -20.74 -23.92 -7.37
N PRO A 253 -21.21 -23.09 -6.42
CA PRO A 253 -22.62 -22.70 -6.23
C PRO A 253 -23.32 -22.05 -7.44
N LEU A 254 -22.59 -21.70 -8.50
CA LEU A 254 -23.11 -21.17 -9.74
C LEU A 254 -23.06 -22.24 -10.83
N SER A 255 -24.05 -22.29 -11.72
CA SER A 255 -23.98 -23.17 -12.90
C SER A 255 -22.87 -22.70 -13.87
N PRO A 256 -22.36 -23.58 -14.75
CA PRO A 256 -21.48 -23.16 -15.85
C PRO A 256 -22.08 -22.04 -16.71
N GLU A 257 -23.39 -22.10 -16.95
CA GLU A 257 -24.15 -21.10 -17.71
C GLU A 257 -24.19 -19.75 -17.01
N GLN A 258 -24.43 -19.72 -15.69
CA GLN A 258 -24.39 -18.50 -14.88
C GLN A 258 -23.00 -17.86 -14.89
N ARG A 259 -21.94 -18.66 -14.74
CA ARG A 259 -20.54 -18.17 -14.85
C ARG A 259 -20.27 -17.53 -16.21
N HIS A 260 -20.70 -18.18 -17.29
CA HIS A 260 -20.54 -17.65 -18.64
C HIS A 260 -21.35 -16.36 -18.84
N ALA A 261 -22.62 -16.32 -18.41
CA ALA A 261 -23.46 -15.13 -18.50
C ALA A 261 -22.87 -13.94 -17.72
N ILE A 262 -22.31 -14.17 -16.52
CA ILE A 262 -21.64 -13.12 -15.74
C ILE A 262 -20.40 -12.62 -16.47
N ALA A 263 -19.60 -13.48 -17.11
CA ALA A 263 -18.43 -13.06 -17.89
C ALA A 263 -18.82 -12.18 -19.09
N VAL A 264 -19.89 -12.53 -19.81
CA VAL A 264 -20.42 -11.73 -20.93
C VAL A 264 -20.97 -10.38 -20.45
N ALA A 265 -21.73 -10.37 -19.35
CA ALA A 265 -22.23 -9.13 -18.75
C ALA A 265 -21.08 -8.24 -18.23
N ALA A 266 -20.02 -8.83 -17.68
CA ALA A 266 -18.83 -8.10 -17.24
C ALA A 266 -18.07 -7.46 -18.41
N GLU A 267 -17.95 -8.14 -19.56
CA GLU A 267 -17.36 -7.52 -20.76
C GLU A 267 -18.17 -6.31 -21.24
N SER A 268 -19.51 -6.41 -21.22
CA SER A 268 -20.41 -5.29 -21.52
C SER A 268 -20.23 -4.13 -20.53
N ALA A 269 -20.35 -4.40 -19.23
CA ALA A 269 -20.22 -3.40 -18.16
C ALA A 269 -18.81 -2.77 -18.10
N SER A 270 -17.75 -3.48 -18.52
CA SER A 270 -16.39 -2.93 -18.60
C SER A 270 -16.27 -1.69 -19.51
N LYS A 271 -17.15 -1.58 -20.51
CA LYS A 271 -17.18 -0.47 -21.47
C LYS A 271 -17.79 0.80 -20.86
N ALA A 272 -18.52 0.69 -19.75
CA ALA A 272 -19.09 1.83 -19.03
C ALA A 272 -18.02 2.62 -18.23
N THR A 273 -18.32 3.89 -17.97
CA THR A 273 -17.50 4.75 -17.11
C THR A 273 -17.73 4.42 -15.63
N MET A 274 -16.76 4.76 -14.75
CA MET A 274 -16.92 4.55 -13.31
C MET A 274 -18.15 5.29 -12.73
N SER A 275 -18.52 6.44 -13.29
CA SER A 275 -19.72 7.18 -12.88
C SER A 275 -20.99 6.41 -13.23
N ARG A 276 -21.12 5.94 -14.48
CA ARG A 276 -22.28 5.15 -14.93
C ARG A 276 -22.42 3.84 -14.15
N LEU A 277 -21.31 3.15 -13.88
CA LEU A 277 -21.31 1.94 -13.04
C LEU A 277 -21.83 2.21 -11.62
N LYS A 278 -21.42 3.33 -11.00
CA LYS A 278 -21.95 3.74 -9.69
C LYS A 278 -23.44 4.05 -9.77
N GLU A 279 -23.88 4.79 -10.77
CA GLU A 279 -25.31 5.10 -10.96
C GLU A 279 -26.18 3.84 -11.08
N ILE A 280 -25.76 2.86 -11.91
CA ILE A 280 -26.42 1.55 -12.05
C ILE A 280 -26.54 0.85 -10.69
N LEU A 281 -25.44 0.80 -9.92
CA LEU A 281 -25.40 0.17 -8.60
C LEU A 281 -26.27 0.93 -7.59
N ARG A 282 -26.34 2.26 -7.66
CA ARG A 282 -27.21 3.09 -6.82
C ARG A 282 -28.67 2.77 -7.04
N HIS A 283 -29.09 2.70 -8.31
CA HIS A 283 -30.46 2.39 -8.71
C HIS A 283 -30.93 1.01 -8.20
N ASN A 284 -30.00 0.08 -8.06
CA ASN A 284 -30.21 -1.27 -7.56
C ASN A 284 -29.91 -1.45 -6.06
N ASN A 285 -29.76 -0.36 -5.30
CA ASN A 285 -29.43 -0.39 -3.86
C ASN A 285 -28.19 -1.24 -3.52
N GLN A 286 -27.18 -1.25 -4.40
CA GLN A 286 -25.93 -2.00 -4.25
C GLN A 286 -24.76 -1.12 -3.76
N ARG A 287 -23.67 -1.76 -3.34
CA ARG A 287 -22.47 -1.10 -2.80
C ARG A 287 -21.64 -0.41 -3.90
N MET A 288 -21.54 0.91 -3.84
CA MET A 288 -20.87 1.75 -4.85
C MET A 288 -19.36 1.99 -4.65
N SER A 289 -18.76 1.52 -3.56
CA SER A 289 -17.32 1.68 -3.28
C SER A 289 -16.51 0.47 -3.78
N GLY A 290 -15.34 0.72 -4.39
CA GLY A 290 -14.51 -0.33 -4.99
C GLY A 290 -13.59 0.18 -6.10
N THR A 291 -12.82 -0.72 -6.71
CA THR A 291 -12.12 -0.45 -7.99
C THR A 291 -13.12 -0.46 -9.17
N LYS A 292 -12.70 -0.14 -10.39
CA LYS A 292 -13.61 -0.21 -11.55
C LYS A 292 -14.05 -1.66 -11.79
N GLU A 293 -13.12 -2.58 -11.67
CA GLU A 293 -13.27 -4.02 -11.91
C GLU A 293 -14.28 -4.62 -10.91
N GLU A 294 -14.20 -4.25 -9.64
CA GLU A 294 -15.19 -4.63 -8.63
C GLU A 294 -16.61 -4.12 -8.95
N LEU A 295 -16.74 -2.90 -9.49
CA LEU A 295 -18.05 -2.34 -9.84
C LEU A 295 -18.62 -3.02 -11.09
N VAL A 296 -17.78 -3.31 -12.09
CA VAL A 296 -18.14 -4.10 -13.29
C VAL A 296 -18.67 -5.46 -12.88
N GLN A 297 -17.95 -6.17 -12.01
CA GLN A 297 -18.33 -7.49 -11.53
C GLN A 297 -19.67 -7.49 -10.78
N ARG A 298 -19.91 -6.50 -9.90
CA ARG A 298 -21.21 -6.37 -9.19
C ARG A 298 -22.38 -6.02 -10.10
N VAL A 299 -22.14 -5.23 -11.16
CA VAL A 299 -23.17 -4.96 -12.18
C VAL A 299 -23.49 -6.25 -12.94
N ALA A 300 -22.47 -7.00 -13.37
CA ALA A 300 -22.63 -8.26 -14.10
C ALA A 300 -23.36 -9.35 -13.29
N GLU A 301 -22.96 -9.57 -12.04
CA GLU A 301 -23.67 -10.47 -11.12
C GLU A 301 -25.11 -10.02 -10.86
N GLY A 302 -25.32 -8.70 -10.75
CA GLY A 302 -26.62 -8.09 -10.58
C GLY A 302 -27.54 -8.35 -11.77
N GLU A 303 -27.05 -8.14 -12.99
CA GLU A 303 -27.80 -8.35 -14.24
C GLU A 303 -28.18 -9.83 -14.46
N VAL A 304 -27.33 -10.77 -14.07
CA VAL A 304 -27.54 -12.22 -14.30
C VAL A 304 -28.34 -12.89 -13.19
N MET A 305 -28.07 -12.54 -11.92
CA MET A 305 -28.62 -13.25 -10.76
C MET A 305 -29.59 -12.40 -9.91
N GLY A 306 -29.73 -11.11 -10.21
CA GLY A 306 -30.51 -10.17 -9.42
C GLY A 306 -29.67 -9.38 -8.41
N ALA A 307 -30.24 -8.28 -7.93
CA ALA A 307 -29.69 -7.41 -6.91
C ALA A 307 -29.64 -8.14 -5.56
N VAL A 308 -28.49 -8.08 -4.88
CA VAL A 308 -28.36 -8.65 -3.52
C VAL A 308 -29.17 -7.78 -2.55
N PRO A 309 -30.05 -8.35 -1.70
CA PRO A 309 -30.80 -7.57 -0.74
C PRO A 309 -29.88 -6.99 0.35
N LYS A 310 -30.45 -6.08 1.15
CA LYS A 310 -29.85 -5.72 2.44
C LYS A 310 -29.81 -6.93 3.37
N CYS A 311 -28.91 -6.90 4.36
CA CYS A 311 -28.84 -7.92 5.39
C CYS A 311 -30.18 -8.05 6.13
N PRO A 312 -30.80 -9.24 6.24
CA PRO A 312 -32.08 -9.40 6.91
C PRO A 312 -32.00 -9.28 8.44
N GLU A 313 -30.80 -9.42 9.05
CA GLU A 313 -30.61 -9.19 10.49
C GLU A 313 -30.50 -7.70 10.83
N CYS A 314 -29.66 -6.94 10.12
CA CYS A 314 -29.34 -5.56 10.48
C CYS A 314 -29.92 -4.49 9.56
N ASN A 315 -30.60 -4.86 8.47
CA ASN A 315 -31.28 -4.02 7.47
C ASN A 315 -30.40 -2.99 6.71
N GLU A 316 -29.22 -2.65 7.21
CA GLU A 316 -28.32 -1.65 6.61
C GLU A 316 -27.10 -2.28 5.92
N GLY A 317 -26.63 -3.42 6.42
CA GLY A 317 -25.45 -4.12 5.89
C GLY A 317 -25.62 -4.56 4.44
N PHE A 318 -24.57 -4.40 3.64
CA PHE A 318 -24.50 -4.93 2.27
C PHE A 318 -23.84 -6.32 2.31
N LEU A 319 -24.60 -7.36 1.94
CA LEU A 319 -24.11 -8.74 1.94
C LEU A 319 -23.02 -8.95 0.88
N ARG A 320 -22.05 -9.81 1.18
CA ARG A 320 -21.02 -10.31 0.26
C ARG A 320 -21.33 -11.75 -0.12
N PHE A 321 -21.35 -12.06 -1.42
CA PHE A 321 -21.55 -13.42 -1.93
C PHE A 321 -20.20 -14.10 -2.20
N ASP A 322 -19.98 -15.25 -1.58
CA ASP A 322 -18.82 -16.10 -1.84
C ASP A 322 -19.10 -17.07 -2.99
N HIS A 323 -18.32 -16.94 -4.06
CA HIS A 323 -18.43 -17.73 -5.29
C HIS A 323 -17.93 -19.18 -5.14
N ASN A 324 -17.20 -19.50 -4.06
CA ASN A 324 -16.72 -20.84 -3.76
C ASN A 324 -17.70 -21.62 -2.87
N SER A 325 -18.23 -21.00 -1.80
CA SER A 325 -19.11 -21.68 -0.84
C SER A 325 -20.61 -21.47 -1.05
N GLY A 326 -20.99 -20.44 -1.81
CA GLY A 326 -22.39 -20.01 -2.03
C GLY A 326 -22.97 -19.23 -0.86
N VAL A 327 -22.16 -18.86 0.13
CA VAL A 327 -22.61 -18.20 1.35
C VAL A 327 -22.63 -16.68 1.16
N TYR A 328 -23.75 -16.06 1.51
CA TYR A 328 -23.86 -14.63 1.75
C TYR A 328 -23.43 -14.32 3.18
N SER A 329 -22.58 -13.30 3.35
CA SER A 329 -22.11 -12.86 4.66
C SER A 329 -22.27 -11.35 4.84
N CYS A 330 -22.73 -10.92 6.02
CA CYS A 330 -22.79 -9.50 6.37
C CYS A 330 -21.47 -9.06 7.00
N PRO A 331 -20.78 -8.03 6.47
CA PRO A 331 -19.55 -7.48 7.05
C PRO A 331 -19.83 -6.34 8.04
N GLY A 332 -21.04 -6.25 8.61
CA GLY A 332 -21.50 -5.08 9.37
C GLY A 332 -21.81 -3.86 8.51
N PHE A 333 -22.07 -2.73 9.19
CA PHE A 333 -22.32 -1.42 8.59
C PHE A 333 -21.72 -0.30 9.45
N MET A 334 -21.77 0.93 8.96
CA MET A 334 -21.39 2.14 9.69
C MET A 334 -22.62 3.05 9.69
N ASP A 335 -23.00 3.54 10.86
CA ASP A 335 -24.21 4.35 11.05
C ASP A 335 -24.00 5.83 10.66
N SER A 336 -24.99 6.66 10.96
CA SER A 336 -24.93 8.12 10.75
C SER A 336 -23.98 8.86 11.69
N GLU A 337 -23.58 8.26 12.81
CA GLU A 337 -22.66 8.85 13.80
C GLU A 337 -21.20 8.46 13.52
N GLY A 338 -20.99 7.55 12.56
CA GLY A 338 -19.70 7.08 12.10
C GLY A 338 -19.17 5.88 12.86
N ASP A 339 -19.99 5.26 13.71
CA ASP A 339 -19.62 4.10 14.50
C ASP A 339 -19.97 2.79 13.76
N TYR A 340 -19.12 1.77 13.96
CA TYR A 340 -19.19 0.53 13.18
C TYR A 340 -19.95 -0.57 13.93
N HIS A 341 -21.08 -0.98 13.36
CA HIS A 341 -21.93 -2.03 13.88
C HIS A 341 -21.58 -3.37 13.25
N ARG A 342 -21.01 -4.27 14.06
CA ARG A 342 -20.71 -5.65 13.66
C ARG A 342 -22.01 -6.45 13.55
N CYS A 343 -22.20 -7.10 12.40
CA CYS A 343 -23.24 -8.12 12.18
C CYS A 343 -22.55 -9.44 11.86
N THR A 344 -23.16 -10.57 12.25
CA THR A 344 -22.59 -11.92 12.05
C THR A 344 -23.39 -12.79 11.09
N PHE A 345 -24.49 -12.28 10.52
CA PHE A 345 -25.34 -12.96 9.54
C PHE A 345 -24.51 -13.69 8.47
N LYS A 346 -24.78 -14.99 8.33
CA LYS A 346 -24.32 -15.83 7.23
C LYS A 346 -25.44 -16.78 6.82
N SER A 347 -25.75 -16.86 5.53
CA SER A 347 -26.74 -17.81 5.00
C SER A 347 -26.45 -18.14 3.54
N LYS A 348 -26.87 -19.33 3.08
CA LYS A 348 -26.96 -19.65 1.64
C LYS A 348 -28.31 -19.22 1.05
N ASP A 349 -29.34 -19.22 1.89
CA ASP A 349 -30.74 -18.98 1.53
C ASP A 349 -31.06 -17.48 1.55
N VAL A 350 -30.47 -16.75 0.59
CA VAL A 350 -30.75 -15.32 0.39
C VAL A 350 -31.40 -15.12 -0.99
N VAL A 351 -32.67 -14.74 -0.98
CA VAL A 351 -33.43 -14.43 -2.19
C VAL A 351 -32.96 -13.09 -2.76
N ARG A 352 -32.42 -13.10 -3.98
CA ARG A 352 -32.04 -11.89 -4.72
C ARG A 352 -33.28 -11.15 -5.23
N LEU A 353 -33.22 -9.83 -5.24
CA LEU A 353 -34.26 -8.96 -5.78
C LEU A 353 -34.10 -8.84 -7.30
N PRO A 354 -35.20 -8.63 -8.07
CA PRO A 354 -35.10 -8.38 -9.50
C PRO A 354 -34.20 -7.18 -9.83
N TRP A 355 -33.29 -7.35 -10.79
CA TRP A 355 -32.41 -6.27 -11.23
C TRP A 355 -33.16 -5.23 -12.06
N LYS A 356 -33.08 -3.98 -11.64
CA LYS A 356 -33.67 -2.82 -12.33
C LYS A 356 -32.67 -2.32 -13.38
N LYS A 357 -33.00 -2.53 -14.65
CA LYS A 357 -32.29 -1.91 -15.79
C LYS A 357 -32.26 -0.39 -15.64
N TYR A 358 -31.19 0.25 -16.12
CA TYR A 358 -30.83 1.64 -15.84
C TYR A 358 -30.32 2.36 -17.09
#